data_AF-A0A9P7RM04-F1
#
_entry.id   AF-A0A9P7RM04-F1
#
_cell.length_a   1.000
_cell.length_b   1.000
_cell.length_c   1.000
_cell.angle_alpha   90.00
_cell.angle_beta   90.00
_cell.angle_gamma   90.00
#
_symmetry.space_group_name_H-M   'P 1'
#
loop_
_entity.id
_entity.type
_entity.pdbx_description
1 polymer ?
#
loop_
_entity_poly.entity_id
_entity_poly.type
_entity_poly.pdbx_seq_one_letter_code
_entity_poly.pdbx_strand_id
1 'polypeptide(L)'
;MKLPETFAPTLKTINERLSADSLSAYKVCLKLEGEVSKKDVKYARVLGYMVLYPPSSNVLAKILEEIHSCGGKNATLVKLGKFYVDYYIQGFKKHRTKTPASSEHASRPSFDKDKGALLAVLKEAPQDRRTAKKQALIRDGYRCVVTGKYHAEIPASFEVDEEDKNLVDSVFTQCAHVVPEATYFDISDKVSQAKKLCSYGFSVDTVLLTIS
;
A
#
# COMPACT_ATOMS: atom_id res chain seq x y z
N MET A 1 1.65 -15.21 -13.48
CA MET A 1 2.64 -14.12 -13.41
C MET A 1 4.02 -14.78 -13.31
N LYS A 2 4.68 -15.01 -14.45
CA LYS A 2 6.08 -15.47 -14.47
C LYS A 2 6.94 -14.25 -14.13
N LEU A 3 7.69 -14.32 -13.04
CA LEU A 3 8.73 -13.33 -12.77
C LEU A 3 9.76 -13.42 -13.91
N PRO A 4 10.23 -12.30 -14.48
CA PRO A 4 11.25 -12.34 -15.53
C PRO A 4 12.48 -13.09 -15.02
N GLU A 5 12.99 -14.01 -15.85
CA GLU A 5 14.09 -14.91 -15.46
C GLU A 5 15.42 -14.17 -15.27
N THR A 6 15.56 -12.96 -15.82
CA THR A 6 16.73 -12.11 -15.63
C THR A 6 16.33 -10.63 -15.67
N PHE A 7 16.03 -10.05 -14.50
CA PHE A 7 16.03 -8.59 -14.31
C PHE A 7 16.67 -8.24 -12.97
N ALA A 8 17.91 -8.68 -12.80
CA ALA A 8 18.80 -8.10 -11.81
C ALA A 8 19.44 -6.87 -12.47
N PRO A 9 19.22 -5.64 -11.95
CA PRO A 9 19.95 -4.48 -12.46
C PRO A 9 21.45 -4.75 -12.35
N THR A 10 22.22 -4.33 -13.35
CA THR A 10 23.67 -4.57 -13.38
C THR A 10 24.30 -3.93 -12.14
N LEU A 11 25.15 -4.66 -11.40
CA LEU A 11 25.81 -4.18 -10.16
C LEU A 11 26.48 -2.81 -10.32
N LYS A 12 26.96 -2.46 -11.53
CA LYS A 12 27.52 -1.14 -11.85
C LYS A 12 26.50 -0.01 -11.65
N THR A 13 25.28 -0.16 -12.18
CA THR A 13 24.19 0.83 -12.07
C THR A 13 23.65 0.94 -10.63
N ILE A 14 23.78 -0.13 -9.86
CA ILE A 14 23.38 -0.20 -8.45
C ILE A 14 24.40 0.56 -7.57
N ASN A 15 25.71 0.37 -7.82
CA ASN A 15 26.78 1.02 -7.05
C ASN A 15 26.76 2.55 -7.08
N GLU A 16 26.27 3.16 -8.16
CA GLU A 16 26.20 4.62 -8.29
C GLU A 16 24.98 5.24 -7.58
N ARG A 17 23.96 4.43 -7.23
CA ARG A 17 22.68 4.91 -6.70
C ARG A 17 22.43 4.59 -5.23
N LEU A 18 23.16 3.65 -4.66
CA LEU A 18 22.91 3.12 -3.32
C LEU A 18 24.01 3.53 -2.34
N SER A 19 23.61 3.79 -1.09
CA SER A 19 24.55 4.01 0.00
C SER A 19 25.44 2.77 0.23
N ALA A 20 26.58 2.95 0.89
CA ALA A 20 27.47 1.83 1.23
C ALA A 20 26.75 0.72 2.01
N ASP A 21 25.87 1.09 2.94
CA ASP A 21 25.08 0.16 3.74
C ASP A 21 24.07 -0.61 2.89
N SER A 22 23.35 0.10 2.00
CA SER A 22 22.40 -0.53 1.08
C SER A 22 23.09 -1.48 0.11
N LEU A 23 24.29 -1.12 -0.37
CA LEU A 23 25.12 -1.99 -1.21
C LEU A 23 25.59 -3.24 -0.47
N SER A 24 25.99 -3.09 0.79
CA SER A 24 26.39 -4.21 1.64
C SER A 24 25.23 -5.21 1.81
N ALA A 25 24.06 -4.73 2.24
CA ALA A 25 22.87 -5.56 2.41
C ALA A 25 22.41 -6.21 1.09
N TYR A 26 22.47 -5.47 -0.03
CA TYR A 26 22.13 -6.02 -1.34
C TYR A 26 23.08 -7.15 -1.75
N LYS A 27 24.39 -7.00 -1.52
CA LYS A 27 25.38 -8.05 -1.79
C LYS A 27 25.13 -9.31 -0.95
N VAL A 28 24.72 -9.14 0.31
CA VAL A 28 24.31 -10.26 1.17
C VAL A 28 23.12 -11.01 0.55
N CYS A 29 22.11 -10.29 0.05
CA CYS A 29 20.96 -10.90 -0.63
C CYS A 29 21.35 -11.62 -1.92
N LEU A 30 22.27 -11.04 -2.71
CA LEU A 30 22.75 -11.63 -3.95
C LEU A 30 23.57 -12.91 -3.69
N LYS A 31 24.42 -12.91 -2.66
CA LYS A 31 25.14 -14.10 -2.21
C LYS A 31 24.17 -15.19 -1.77
N LEU A 32 23.17 -14.82 -0.97
CA LEU A 32 22.12 -15.73 -0.52
C LEU A 32 21.39 -16.38 -1.71
N GLU A 33 21.04 -15.60 -2.73
CA GLU A 33 20.37 -16.12 -3.93
C GLU A 33 21.17 -17.24 -4.62
N GLY A 34 22.50 -17.14 -4.66
CA GLY A 34 23.37 -18.17 -5.24
C GLY A 34 23.55 -19.41 -4.36
N GLU A 35 23.27 -19.33 -3.06
CA GLU A 35 23.54 -20.39 -2.08
C GLU A 35 22.28 -21.16 -1.64
N VAL A 36 21.08 -20.61 -1.85
CA VAL A 36 19.83 -21.22 -1.41
C VAL A 36 19.22 -22.18 -2.43
N SER A 37 18.33 -23.06 -1.97
CA SER A 37 17.59 -23.97 -2.84
C SER A 37 16.70 -23.20 -3.82
N LYS A 38 16.39 -23.78 -4.99
CA LYS A 38 15.47 -23.20 -5.99
C LYS A 38 14.11 -22.79 -5.39
N LYS A 39 13.64 -23.46 -4.33
CA LYS A 39 12.37 -23.14 -3.66
C LYS A 39 12.45 -21.87 -2.82
N ASP A 40 13.64 -21.53 -2.33
CA ASP A 40 13.90 -20.45 -1.39
C ASP A 40 14.52 -19.21 -2.04
N VAL A 41 15.04 -19.33 -3.28
CA VAL A 41 15.57 -18.21 -4.09
C VAL A 41 14.64 -17.00 -4.10
N LYS A 42 13.32 -17.22 -4.15
CA LYS A 42 12.32 -16.14 -4.14
C LYS A 42 12.41 -15.25 -2.88
N TYR A 43 12.79 -15.80 -1.73
CA TYR A 43 12.92 -15.04 -0.48
C TYR A 43 14.16 -14.14 -0.51
N ALA A 44 15.28 -14.63 -1.05
CA ALA A 44 16.48 -13.83 -1.28
C ALA A 44 16.21 -12.67 -2.23
N ARG A 45 15.51 -12.94 -3.34
CA ARG A 45 15.11 -11.92 -4.31
C ARG A 45 14.21 -10.85 -3.69
N VAL A 46 13.23 -11.23 -2.88
CA VAL A 46 12.33 -10.28 -2.21
C VAL A 46 13.12 -9.31 -1.34
N LEU A 47 14.06 -9.80 -0.52
CA LEU A 47 14.92 -8.93 0.28
C LEU A 47 15.76 -8.00 -0.60
N GLY A 48 16.37 -8.52 -1.67
CA GLY A 48 17.10 -7.70 -2.64
C GLY A 48 16.25 -6.59 -3.25
N TYR A 49 15.02 -6.88 -3.67
CA TYR A 49 14.10 -5.89 -4.21
C TYR A 49 13.65 -4.85 -3.17
N MET A 50 13.49 -5.24 -1.91
CA MET A 50 13.14 -4.32 -0.83
C MET A 50 14.27 -3.33 -0.53
N VAL A 51 15.53 -3.71 -0.75
CA VAL A 51 16.69 -2.79 -0.68
C VAL A 51 16.77 -1.89 -1.91
N LEU A 52 16.46 -2.40 -3.10
CA LEU A 52 16.50 -1.63 -4.35
C LEU A 52 15.34 -0.62 -4.47
N TYR A 53 14.16 -1.00 -4.02
CA TYR A 53 12.91 -0.25 -4.18
C TYR A 53 12.15 -0.16 -2.84
N PRO A 54 12.75 0.44 -1.80
CA PRO A 54 12.07 0.63 -0.53
C PRO A 54 10.91 1.65 -0.70
N PRO A 55 9.75 1.43 -0.04
CA PRO A 55 8.65 2.40 -0.07
C PRO A 55 9.00 3.77 0.52
N SER A 56 9.91 3.80 1.51
CA SER A 56 10.40 5.03 2.14
C SER A 56 11.78 4.81 2.76
N SER A 57 12.48 5.91 3.09
CA SER A 57 13.80 5.88 3.75
C SER A 57 13.75 5.20 5.13
N ASN A 58 12.68 5.42 5.90
CA ASN A 58 12.49 4.78 7.21
C ASN A 58 12.35 3.26 7.08
N VAL A 59 11.59 2.80 6.08
CA VAL A 59 11.43 1.37 5.80
C VAL A 59 12.76 0.76 5.33
N LEU A 60 13.51 1.47 4.48
CA LEU A 60 14.84 1.04 4.06
C LEU A 60 15.76 0.85 5.28
N ALA A 61 15.86 1.85 6.16
CA ALA A 61 16.72 1.77 7.35
C ALA A 61 16.39 0.53 8.19
N LYS A 62 15.10 0.22 8.37
CA LYS A 62 14.67 -0.95 9.14
C LYS A 62 15.03 -2.28 8.45
N ILE A 63 14.82 -2.37 7.14
CA ILE A 63 15.20 -3.56 6.35
C ILE A 63 16.72 -3.79 6.44
N LEU A 64 17.53 -2.74 6.33
CA LEU A 64 18.99 -2.84 6.43
C LEU A 64 19.41 -3.34 7.82
N GLU A 65 18.83 -2.79 8.88
CA GLU A 65 19.06 -3.24 10.26
C GLU A 65 18.74 -4.73 10.41
N GLU A 66 17.59 -5.18 9.91
CA GLU A 66 17.17 -6.59 10.00
C GLU A 66 18.10 -7.52 9.20
N ILE A 67 18.49 -7.15 7.98
CA ILE A 67 19.43 -7.92 7.16
C ILE A 67 20.79 -8.02 7.86
N HIS A 68 21.30 -6.91 8.41
CA HIS A 68 22.56 -6.91 9.14
C HIS A 68 22.47 -7.71 10.45
N SER A 69 21.35 -7.64 11.17
CA SER A 69 21.11 -8.43 12.40
C SER A 69 21.12 -9.93 12.16
N CYS A 70 20.83 -10.38 10.92
CA CYS A 70 20.91 -11.78 10.54
C CYS A 70 22.36 -12.32 10.50
N GLY A 71 23.37 -11.45 10.54
CA GLY A 71 24.78 -11.82 10.61
C GLY A 71 25.25 -12.67 9.42
N GLY A 72 24.63 -12.50 8.24
CA GLY A 72 24.95 -13.26 7.04
C GLY A 72 24.59 -14.75 7.09
N LYS A 73 23.81 -15.20 8.09
CA LYS A 73 23.37 -16.61 8.19
C LYS A 73 22.23 -16.87 7.21
N ASN A 74 22.42 -17.79 6.26
CA ASN A 74 21.43 -18.06 5.22
C ASN A 74 20.06 -18.48 5.78
N ALA A 75 20.04 -19.31 6.83
CA ALA A 75 18.81 -19.78 7.43
C ALA A 75 17.94 -18.66 8.04
N THR A 76 18.55 -17.64 8.64
CA THR A 76 17.82 -16.50 9.22
C THR A 76 17.36 -15.54 8.13
N LEU A 77 18.20 -15.29 7.12
CA LEU A 77 17.82 -14.47 5.97
C LEU A 77 16.66 -15.08 5.17
N VAL A 78 16.65 -16.41 4.97
CA VAL A 78 15.53 -17.11 4.34
C VAL A 78 14.25 -16.96 5.16
N LYS A 79 14.34 -17.09 6.50
CA LYS A 79 13.18 -16.85 7.39
C LYS A 79 12.67 -15.42 7.30
N LEU A 80 13.56 -14.44 7.23
CA LEU A 80 13.22 -13.03 7.08
C LEU A 80 12.50 -12.78 5.74
N GLY A 81 13.07 -13.23 4.62
CA GLY A 81 12.44 -13.09 3.31
C GLY A 81 11.09 -13.83 3.23
N LYS A 82 10.96 -14.99 3.91
CA LYS A 82 9.69 -15.70 4.03
C LYS A 82 8.66 -14.91 4.84
N PHE A 83 9.06 -14.29 5.95
CA PHE A 83 8.19 -13.42 6.74
C PHE A 83 7.59 -12.29 5.88
N TYR A 84 8.42 -11.60 5.10
CA TYR A 84 7.94 -10.56 4.20
C TYR A 84 7.01 -11.09 3.09
N VAL A 85 7.28 -12.28 2.56
CA VAL A 85 6.38 -12.91 1.59
C VAL A 85 5.03 -13.25 2.21
N ASP A 86 5.02 -13.91 3.37
CA ASP A 86 3.80 -14.47 3.97
C ASP A 86 2.91 -13.38 4.60
N TYR A 87 3.50 -12.36 5.22
CA TYR A 87 2.75 -11.33 5.95
C TYR A 87 2.54 -10.04 5.17
N TYR A 88 3.52 -9.61 4.38
CA TYR A 88 3.40 -8.39 3.58
C TYR A 88 2.85 -8.68 2.18
N ILE A 89 3.56 -9.48 1.39
CA ILE A 89 3.24 -9.64 -0.05
C ILE A 89 2.00 -10.50 -0.26
N GLN A 90 1.84 -11.58 0.53
CA GLN A 90 0.73 -12.52 0.37
C GLN A 90 -0.60 -11.91 0.81
N GLY A 91 -0.60 -10.96 1.75
CA GLY A 91 -1.78 -10.15 2.07
C GLY A 91 -2.42 -9.60 0.79
N PHE A 92 -1.63 -8.93 -0.05
CA PHE A 92 -2.09 -8.38 -1.32
C PHE A 92 -2.48 -9.43 -2.39
N LYS A 93 -2.04 -10.68 -2.25
CA LYS A 93 -2.40 -11.78 -3.18
C LYS A 93 -3.65 -12.53 -2.76
N LYS A 94 -3.88 -12.71 -1.46
CA LYS A 94 -4.93 -13.57 -0.91
C LYS A 94 -6.33 -13.01 -1.15
N HIS A 95 -6.45 -11.71 -1.43
CA HIS A 95 -7.71 -11.05 -1.79
C HIS A 95 -8.17 -11.29 -3.25
N ARG A 96 -7.60 -12.27 -3.97
CA ARG A 96 -8.15 -12.78 -5.24
C ARG A 96 -9.06 -14.00 -5.08
N THR A 97 -9.62 -14.22 -3.89
CA THR A 97 -10.65 -15.23 -3.67
C THR A 97 -11.93 -14.57 -3.20
N LYS A 98 -13.08 -15.18 -3.54
CA LYS A 98 -14.41 -14.76 -3.07
C LYS A 98 -14.33 -14.50 -1.57
N THR A 99 -14.83 -13.34 -1.15
CA THR A 99 -15.11 -13.01 0.25
C THR A 99 -15.62 -14.26 0.96
N PRO A 100 -15.00 -14.71 2.07
CA PRO A 100 -15.48 -15.88 2.80
C PRO A 100 -16.96 -15.70 3.10
N ALA A 101 -17.75 -16.76 2.93
CA ALA A 101 -19.14 -16.74 3.38
C ALA A 101 -19.16 -16.31 4.85
N SER A 102 -20.06 -15.37 5.17
CA SER A 102 -20.21 -14.83 6.52
C SER A 102 -20.28 -15.97 7.55
N SER A 103 -19.43 -15.95 8.58
CA SER A 103 -19.54 -16.94 9.65
C SER A 103 -20.68 -16.56 10.60
N GLU A 104 -21.58 -17.52 10.84
CA GLU A 104 -22.70 -17.42 11.78
C GLU A 104 -22.27 -17.80 13.21
N HIS A 105 -21.08 -17.36 13.64
CA HIS A 105 -20.59 -17.72 14.97
C HIS A 105 -21.23 -16.82 16.04
N ALA A 106 -21.83 -17.41 17.08
CA ALA A 106 -22.64 -16.70 18.09
C ALA A 106 -21.87 -15.63 18.91
N SER A 107 -20.54 -15.71 18.98
CA SER A 107 -19.70 -14.68 19.63
C SER A 107 -19.31 -13.51 18.72
N ARG A 108 -19.76 -13.50 17.47
CA ARG A 108 -19.67 -12.31 16.62
C ARG A 108 -20.73 -11.31 17.11
N PRO A 109 -20.35 -10.10 17.57
CA PRO A 109 -21.33 -9.06 17.83
C PRO A 109 -22.14 -8.87 16.55
N SER A 110 -23.46 -8.93 16.65
CA SER A 110 -24.34 -8.70 15.51
C SER A 110 -23.99 -7.33 14.92
N PHE A 111 -23.43 -7.34 13.72
CA PHE A 111 -23.09 -6.12 12.98
C PHE A 111 -24.35 -5.27 12.71
N ASP A 112 -25.53 -5.92 12.76
CA ASP A 112 -26.82 -5.26 12.63
C ASP A 112 -27.18 -4.35 13.82
N LYS A 113 -26.70 -4.63 15.04
CA LYS A 113 -26.98 -3.79 16.22
C LYS A 113 -26.36 -2.39 16.09
N ASP A 114 -25.24 -2.27 15.38
CA ASP A 114 -24.55 -1.00 15.15
C ASP A 114 -24.77 -0.44 13.73
N LYS A 115 -25.50 -1.16 12.87
CA LYS A 115 -25.78 -0.72 11.49
C LYS A 115 -26.52 0.61 11.45
N GLY A 116 -27.42 0.87 12.40
CA GLY A 116 -28.11 2.16 12.52
C GLY A 116 -27.18 3.31 12.90
N ALA A 117 -26.26 3.07 13.84
CA ALA A 117 -25.27 4.07 14.25
C ALA A 117 -24.18 4.29 13.17
N LEU A 118 -23.75 3.23 12.50
CA LEU A 118 -22.80 3.28 11.40
C LEU A 118 -23.40 3.97 10.17
N LEU A 119 -24.66 3.68 9.81
CA LEU A 119 -25.37 4.37 8.74
C LEU A 119 -25.64 5.85 9.04
N ALA A 120 -25.77 6.22 10.32
CA ALA A 120 -25.93 7.62 10.72
C ALA A 120 -24.62 8.43 10.59
N VAL A 121 -23.45 7.77 10.69
CA VAL A 121 -22.13 8.39 10.55
C VAL A 121 -21.62 8.37 9.10
N LEU A 122 -22.01 7.36 8.32
CA LEU A 122 -21.68 7.25 6.90
C LEU A 122 -22.49 8.26 6.09
N LYS A 123 -21.88 9.41 5.79
CA LYS A 123 -22.41 10.32 4.75
C LYS A 123 -22.58 9.53 3.44
N GLU A 124 -23.67 9.82 2.73
CA GLU A 124 -23.97 9.16 1.46
C GLU A 124 -22.74 9.22 0.54
N ALA A 125 -22.39 8.05 0.02
CA ALA A 125 -21.18 7.90 -0.75
C ALA A 125 -21.32 8.70 -2.06
N PRO A 126 -20.30 9.51 -2.41
CA PRO A 126 -20.41 10.47 -3.50
C PRO A 126 -20.68 9.76 -4.82
N GLN A 127 -21.73 10.20 -5.51
CA GLN A 127 -22.20 9.62 -6.79
C GLN A 127 -21.38 10.11 -7.99
N ASP A 128 -20.54 11.13 -7.79
CA ASP A 128 -19.75 11.75 -8.83
C ASP A 128 -18.29 11.92 -8.41
N ARG A 129 -17.39 11.78 -9.39
CA ARG A 129 -15.94 11.89 -9.22
C ARG A 129 -15.53 13.20 -8.56
N ARG A 130 -16.25 14.29 -8.82
CA ARG A 130 -15.91 15.62 -8.30
C ARG A 130 -16.20 15.70 -6.81
N THR A 131 -17.33 15.19 -6.35
CA THR A 131 -17.64 15.12 -4.91
C THR A 131 -16.71 14.13 -4.20
N ALA A 132 -16.39 12.98 -4.82
CA ALA A 132 -15.41 12.05 -4.28
C ALA A 132 -14.03 12.70 -4.09
N LYS A 133 -13.57 13.47 -5.09
CA LYS A 133 -12.32 14.23 -4.97
C LYS A 133 -12.36 15.27 -3.87
N LYS A 134 -13.47 16.02 -3.76
CA LYS A 134 -13.63 17.03 -2.72
C LYS A 134 -13.61 16.41 -1.32
N GLN A 135 -14.28 15.28 -1.13
CA GLN A 135 -14.28 14.55 0.14
C GLN A 135 -12.89 14.00 0.48
N ALA A 136 -12.16 13.44 -0.50
CA ALA A 136 -10.79 12.97 -0.30
C ALA A 136 -9.82 14.11 0.06
N LEU A 137 -9.93 15.28 -0.60
CA LEU A 137 -9.16 16.49 -0.24
C LEU A 137 -9.40 16.91 1.21
N ILE A 138 -10.66 16.94 1.66
CA ILE A 138 -10.96 17.30 3.05
C ILE A 138 -10.40 16.25 4.02
N ARG A 139 -10.62 14.96 3.73
CA ARG A 139 -10.18 13.85 4.59
C ARG A 139 -8.66 13.83 4.76
N ASP A 140 -7.92 14.05 3.68
CA ASP A 140 -6.46 13.95 3.65
C ASP A 140 -5.77 15.31 3.99
N GLY A 141 -6.54 16.30 4.45
CA GLY A 141 -6.02 17.63 4.81
C GLY A 141 -5.39 18.38 3.64
N TYR A 142 -5.94 18.18 2.44
CA TYR A 142 -5.44 18.68 1.16
C TYR A 142 -4.01 18.22 0.82
N ARG A 143 -3.49 17.19 1.49
CA ARG A 143 -2.16 16.64 1.21
C ARG A 143 -2.25 15.33 0.44
N CYS A 144 -1.26 15.09 -0.40
CA CYS A 144 -1.01 13.78 -0.98
C CYS A 144 -0.58 12.81 0.13
N VAL A 145 -1.26 11.68 0.28
CA VAL A 145 -0.95 10.70 1.34
C VAL A 145 0.40 10.01 1.16
N VAL A 146 0.97 10.07 -0.05
CA VAL A 146 2.27 9.47 -0.38
C VAL A 146 3.41 10.46 -0.26
N THR A 147 3.26 11.65 -0.85
CA THR A 147 4.34 12.63 -0.93
C THR A 147 4.28 13.72 0.13
N GLY A 148 3.17 13.83 0.87
CA GLY A 148 2.92 14.91 1.82
C GLY A 148 2.63 16.26 1.18
N LYS A 149 2.84 16.42 -0.14
CA LYS A 149 2.67 17.69 -0.84
C LYS A 149 1.22 18.15 -0.86
N TYR A 150 1.04 19.46 -0.75
CA TYR A 150 -0.26 20.13 -0.76
C TYR A 150 -0.87 20.20 -2.16
N HIS A 151 -2.20 20.12 -2.22
CA HIS A 151 -2.94 20.35 -3.45
C HIS A 151 -2.85 21.81 -3.89
N ALA A 152 -2.76 22.06 -5.20
CA ALA A 152 -2.73 23.41 -5.76
C ALA A 152 -3.96 24.27 -5.40
N GLU A 153 -5.13 23.66 -5.21
CA GLU A 153 -6.39 24.35 -4.95
C GLU A 153 -6.80 24.27 -3.47
N ILE A 154 -5.91 24.66 -2.56
CA ILE A 154 -6.25 24.77 -1.13
C ILE A 154 -7.09 26.04 -0.89
N PRO A 155 -8.24 25.94 -0.21
CA PRO A 155 -9.01 27.11 0.19
C PRO A 155 -8.21 28.00 1.14
N ALA A 156 -8.26 29.31 0.95
CA ALA A 156 -7.59 30.28 1.83
C ALA A 156 -8.02 30.20 3.31
N SER A 157 -9.18 29.59 3.58
CA SER A 157 -9.71 29.35 4.92
C SER A 157 -9.13 28.10 5.60
N PHE A 158 -8.30 27.32 4.91
CA PHE A 158 -7.70 26.12 5.48
C PHE A 158 -6.41 26.51 6.21
N GLU A 159 -6.36 26.27 7.52
CA GLU A 159 -5.18 26.52 8.32
C GLU A 159 -4.09 25.52 7.92
N VAL A 160 -3.07 26.03 7.24
CA VAL A 160 -1.84 25.30 6.94
C VAL A 160 -0.79 25.80 7.92
N ASP A 161 -0.04 24.89 8.54
CA ASP A 161 1.07 25.24 9.41
C ASP A 161 2.06 26.16 8.65
N GLU A 162 2.43 27.30 9.24
CA GLU A 162 3.24 28.32 8.57
C GLU A 162 4.63 27.81 8.15
N GLU A 163 5.15 26.78 8.83
CA GLU A 163 6.40 26.09 8.50
C GLU A 163 6.30 25.29 7.19
N ASP A 164 5.10 24.81 6.85
CA ASP A 164 4.80 24.00 5.66
C ASP A 164 4.53 24.88 4.43
N LYS A 165 4.01 26.10 4.60
CA LYS A 165 3.66 27.01 3.49
C LYS A 165 4.87 27.45 2.66
N ASN A 166 6.03 27.60 3.30
CA ASN A 166 7.24 28.12 2.66
C ASN A 166 8.13 27.04 2.03
N LEU A 167 7.84 25.75 2.25
CA LEU A 167 8.66 24.64 1.77
C LEU A 167 8.04 23.81 0.64
N VAL A 168 6.73 23.91 0.42
CA VAL A 168 6.00 22.90 -0.35
C VAL A 168 5.51 23.45 -1.69
N ASP A 169 6.18 23.02 -2.77
CA ASP A 169 5.62 23.10 -4.12
C ASP A 169 4.23 22.46 -4.14
N SER A 170 3.21 23.28 -4.41
CA SER A 170 1.84 22.79 -4.58
C SER A 170 1.71 21.98 -5.87
N VAL A 171 0.93 20.91 -5.83
CA VAL A 171 0.81 19.96 -6.94
C VAL A 171 -0.65 19.62 -7.23
N PHE A 172 -0.95 19.36 -8.50
CA PHE A 172 -2.25 18.80 -8.85
C PHE A 172 -2.30 17.32 -8.44
N THR A 173 -3.15 17.02 -7.46
CA THR A 173 -3.42 15.65 -7.02
C THR A 173 -4.61 15.10 -7.80
N GLN A 174 -4.58 13.80 -8.03
CA GLN A 174 -5.70 13.02 -8.55
C GLN A 174 -6.13 11.98 -7.53
N CYS A 175 -7.42 11.65 -7.58
CA CYS A 175 -7.96 10.56 -6.81
C CYS A 175 -7.60 9.24 -7.47
N ALA A 176 -7.02 8.34 -6.68
CA ALA A 176 -6.84 6.95 -7.05
C ALA A 176 -7.73 6.08 -6.18
N HIS A 177 -8.38 5.11 -6.81
CA HIS A 177 -9.06 4.04 -6.10
C HIS A 177 -8.00 3.06 -5.60
N VAL A 178 -7.88 2.90 -4.29
CA VAL A 178 -6.99 1.90 -3.67
C VAL A 178 -7.52 0.49 -3.94
N VAL A 179 -8.85 0.36 -3.99
CA VAL A 179 -9.53 -0.90 -4.26
C VAL A 179 -10.20 -0.82 -5.64
N PRO A 180 -9.96 -1.77 -6.56
CA PRO A 180 -10.60 -1.78 -7.87
C PRO A 180 -12.12 -1.75 -7.72
N GLU A 181 -12.82 -1.01 -8.59
CA GLU A 181 -14.29 -0.97 -8.63
C GLU A 181 -14.91 -2.38 -8.71
N ALA A 182 -14.20 -3.31 -9.37
CA ALA A 182 -14.58 -4.72 -9.47
C ALA A 182 -14.64 -5.49 -8.13
N THR A 183 -14.14 -4.91 -7.05
CA THR A 183 -14.18 -5.51 -5.70
C THR A 183 -15.50 -5.24 -5.00
N TYR A 184 -16.36 -4.37 -5.55
CA TYR A 184 -17.70 -4.03 -5.03
C TYR A 184 -18.83 -4.88 -5.63
N PHE A 185 -18.52 -5.89 -6.47
CA PHE A 185 -19.55 -6.78 -6.98
C PHE A 185 -19.97 -7.81 -5.92
N ASP A 186 -21.29 -7.90 -5.72
CA ASP A 186 -22.03 -8.91 -4.95
C ASP A 186 -22.36 -8.61 -3.47
N ILE A 187 -22.67 -7.36 -3.14
CA ILE A 187 -23.52 -7.04 -1.97
C ILE A 187 -24.98 -7.03 -2.45
N SER A 188 -25.52 -8.21 -2.77
CA SER A 188 -26.95 -8.36 -3.06
C SER A 188 -27.66 -8.96 -1.86
N ASP A 189 -28.20 -8.10 -0.99
CA ASP A 189 -29.48 -8.42 -0.37
C ASP A 189 -30.54 -7.84 -1.28
N LYS A 190 -31.56 -8.65 -1.60
CA LYS A 190 -32.66 -8.33 -2.51
C LYS A 190 -33.43 -7.09 -2.07
N VAL A 191 -32.91 -5.91 -2.37
CA VAL A 191 -33.65 -4.66 -2.36
C VAL A 191 -33.27 -3.92 -3.63
N SER A 192 -34.17 -4.02 -4.59
CA SER A 192 -34.25 -3.26 -5.83
C SER A 192 -33.57 -1.89 -5.74
N GLN A 193 -32.35 -1.77 -6.30
CA GLN A 193 -31.81 -0.56 -6.91
C GLN A 193 -30.42 -0.83 -7.51
N ALA A 194 -30.39 -1.18 -8.80
CA ALA A 194 -29.17 -1.27 -9.61
C ALA A 194 -28.42 0.08 -9.79
N LYS A 195 -28.90 1.17 -9.16
CA LYS A 195 -28.23 2.49 -9.11
C LYS A 195 -27.45 2.74 -7.82
N LYS A 196 -27.56 1.88 -6.80
CA LYS A 196 -26.94 2.07 -5.46
C LYS A 196 -25.57 1.40 -5.26
N LEU A 197 -25.10 0.61 -6.23
CA LEU A 197 -23.83 -0.12 -6.11
C LEU A 197 -22.62 0.73 -6.58
N CYS A 198 -22.83 1.63 -7.54
CA CYS A 198 -21.78 2.55 -8.00
C CYS A 198 -21.37 3.55 -6.90
N SER A 199 -22.27 3.84 -5.95
CA SER A 199 -22.05 4.87 -4.94
C SER A 199 -21.13 4.42 -3.81
N TYR A 200 -21.32 3.22 -3.27
CA TYR A 200 -20.59 2.74 -2.09
C TYR A 200 -19.06 2.71 -2.28
N GLY A 201 -18.58 2.51 -3.51
CA GLY A 201 -17.15 2.36 -3.80
C GLY A 201 -16.32 3.65 -3.86
N PHE A 202 -16.96 4.82 -3.85
CA PHE A 202 -16.24 6.09 -3.91
C PHE A 202 -15.81 6.63 -2.54
N SER A 203 -16.51 6.27 -1.46
CA SER A 203 -16.41 7.02 -0.19
C SER A 203 -15.24 6.64 0.71
N VAL A 204 -14.78 5.38 0.68
CA VAL A 204 -13.85 4.89 1.71
C VAL A 204 -12.44 4.64 1.16
N ASP A 205 -12.32 4.27 -0.11
CA ASP A 205 -11.07 3.76 -0.70
C ASP A 205 -10.40 4.72 -1.70
N THR A 206 -10.88 5.95 -1.81
CA THR A 206 -10.27 6.95 -2.70
C THR A 206 -9.18 7.71 -1.95
N VAL A 207 -7.91 7.68 -2.39
CA VAL A 207 -6.81 8.46 -1.81
C VAL A 207 -6.25 9.46 -2.82
N LEU A 208 -5.66 10.55 -2.33
CA LEU A 208 -4.99 11.53 -3.18
C LEU A 208 -3.56 11.14 -3.49
N LEU A 209 -3.26 11.03 -4.79
CA LEU A 209 -1.93 10.78 -5.32
C LEU A 209 -1.49 11.91 -6.26
N THR A 210 -0.18 12.16 -6.30
CA THR A 210 0.45 13.01 -7.31
C THR A 210 0.71 12.20 -8.57
N ILE A 211 0.41 12.76 -9.74
CA ILE A 211 0.88 12.21 -11.02
C ILE A 211 2.20 12.89 -11.34
N SER A 212 3.27 12.11 -11.45
CA SER A 212 4.60 12.54 -11.91
C SER A 212 4.73 12.34 -13.40
#